data_AF-A0AAU5S5K3-F1
#
_entry.id   AF-A0AAU5S5K3-F1
#
_cell.length_a   1.000
_cell.length_b   1.000
_cell.length_c   1.000
_cell.angle_alpha   90.00
_cell.angle_beta   90.00
_cell.angle_gamma   90.00
#
_symmetry.space_group_name_H-M   'P 1'
#
loop_
_entity.id
_entity.type
_entity.pdbx_description
1 polymer ?
#
loop_
_entity_poly.entity_id
_entity_poly.type
_entity_poly.pdbx_seq_one_letter_code
_entity_poly.pdbx_strand_id
1 'polypeptide(L)'
;MSAPGPGSAPGDCEPVRSGGLSAPAPAAGPAPAPESTRESTPGSDRSDRCDPVDVDPALLALAADPLAKAYMDGLGLTEYLRRRAHPAVAAPDPGGPPESGGLLPSDPGRPVVHRLDTPWLRARHTALAAARQLDAERVPLGEQALGAALARGLAALTDLPPFDSSAMDGWAVTGPGPWRLAGEVFAGQQTAARLADGHAVRVATGAELPAGATAVLRDEHGVTEPRPDGEWLKVAAPHPAPVSGQEVRRRGQECRAGEELLPAGVTVTPAVLGLAAASGYDELAVVARPRVEVLVLGDELLAEGQPGKGRVRDALGPMLPPWLRALGADVVAVRALPDDAEALRAAVADSVATRGADLVVTTGGTASGPRDHVHGALVRVGARLLVDGVTVRPGHPMLFAEFPCGPYETPHPAERSGPKPSAPPRRPEGGAGAEPPPRRSYFVGLPGNPLAAVAGVLTLVAPLLRTLGGHPAPASYTAPLTEDVGGHRGDTRLVPVVFDAHAAARPLHHTGSAMLRGLAAAHGMAVVPPGGAKAGDEVKVLDLGMPGSAWGSAR
;
A
#
# COMPACT_ATOMS: atom_id res chain seq x y z
N MET A 1 34.53 -19.56 30.81
CA MET A 1 35.66 -18.75 31.32
C MET A 1 35.70 -17.44 30.53
N SER A 2 36.34 -16.38 31.03
CA SER A 2 35.70 -15.05 31.05
C SER A 2 36.33 -13.94 30.19
N ALA A 3 35.43 -13.12 29.60
CA ALA A 3 35.33 -11.63 29.50
C ALA A 3 36.53 -10.63 29.50
N PRO A 4 36.36 -9.35 29.02
CA PRO A 4 37.44 -8.37 28.72
C PRO A 4 37.33 -6.94 29.39
N GLY A 5 38.24 -5.98 29.11
CA GLY A 5 38.12 -4.52 29.44
C GLY A 5 39.32 -3.56 29.09
N PRO A 6 39.19 -2.18 28.98
CA PRO A 6 40.23 -1.23 28.44
C PRO A 6 40.49 0.18 29.14
N GLY A 7 41.50 1.00 28.68
CA GLY A 7 41.76 2.46 29.01
C GLY A 7 43.23 2.98 28.72
N SER A 8 43.73 4.26 28.85
CA SER A 8 43.19 5.66 28.78
C SER A 8 44.24 6.84 29.07
N ALA A 9 44.33 7.93 28.24
CA ALA A 9 44.92 9.33 28.46
C ALA A 9 46.45 9.53 28.78
N PRO A 10 47.10 10.76 28.92
CA PRO A 10 46.80 12.22 28.72
C PRO A 10 47.85 12.97 27.77
N GLY A 11 48.27 14.28 27.74
CA GLY A 11 47.94 15.62 28.37
C GLY A 11 48.94 16.84 28.07
N ASP A 12 48.45 18.11 28.12
CA ASP A 12 48.97 19.51 28.37
C ASP A 12 50.24 20.27 27.79
N CYS A 13 50.06 21.52 27.27
CA CYS A 13 50.61 22.87 27.73
C CYS A 13 50.62 24.06 26.68
N GLU A 14 50.59 25.35 27.11
CA GLU A 14 50.46 26.61 26.28
C GLU A 14 51.28 27.83 26.85
N PRO A 15 51.42 29.02 26.18
CA PRO A 15 50.68 30.25 26.62
C PRO A 15 50.34 31.41 25.59
N VAL A 16 49.43 32.31 26.02
CA VAL A 16 48.66 33.43 25.36
C VAL A 16 49.33 34.84 25.17
N ARG A 17 48.92 35.69 24.18
CA ARG A 17 48.43 37.14 24.31
C ARG A 17 48.28 38.05 23.05
N SER A 18 47.10 38.71 22.90
CA SER A 18 46.70 40.07 22.37
C SER A 18 47.40 40.77 21.16
N GLY A 19 46.77 41.65 20.33
CA GLY A 19 45.35 42.07 20.13
C GLY A 19 45.11 43.55 19.69
N GLY A 20 44.28 43.81 18.66
CA GLY A 20 43.49 45.07 18.45
C GLY A 20 43.87 46.08 17.32
N LEU A 21 42.86 46.59 16.55
CA LEU A 21 42.60 47.99 16.09
C LEU A 21 41.48 48.10 14.99
N SER A 22 41.01 49.31 14.61
CA SER A 22 39.70 49.54 13.95
C SER A 22 39.51 50.84 13.11
N ALA A 23 38.79 50.74 11.95
CA ALA A 23 38.00 51.77 11.22
C ALA A 23 38.73 53.08 10.71
N PRO A 24 38.09 54.04 9.97
CA PRO A 24 36.74 54.16 9.36
C PRO A 24 36.72 54.57 7.84
N ALA A 25 35.62 55.14 7.32
CA ALA A 25 35.32 55.54 5.91
C ALA A 25 35.24 57.11 5.75
N PRO A 26 34.58 57.78 4.75
CA PRO A 26 34.01 57.41 3.41
C PRO A 26 34.27 58.44 2.25
N ALA A 27 33.60 58.30 1.07
CA ALA A 27 32.85 59.38 0.32
C ALA A 27 32.98 59.48 -1.24
N ALA A 28 31.82 59.71 -1.89
CA ALA A 28 31.53 60.45 -3.17
C ALA A 28 32.17 60.06 -4.54
N GLY A 29 31.49 60.47 -5.64
CA GLY A 29 31.93 60.35 -7.05
C GLY A 29 31.18 61.30 -8.01
N PRO A 30 31.43 61.28 -9.34
CA PRO A 30 30.50 61.87 -10.32
C PRO A 30 30.34 61.09 -11.66
N ALA A 31 29.54 61.62 -12.59
CA ALA A 31 29.35 61.23 -14.01
C ALA A 31 29.46 62.52 -14.92
N PRO A 32 29.12 62.58 -16.24
CA PRO A 32 28.73 61.57 -17.25
C PRO A 32 29.32 61.73 -18.70
N ALA A 33 29.08 60.74 -19.60
CA ALA A 33 28.96 60.81 -21.10
C ALA A 33 30.18 61.28 -21.97
N PRO A 34 30.18 61.20 -23.34
CA PRO A 34 29.24 60.57 -24.31
C PRO A 34 29.87 59.63 -25.39
N GLU A 35 28.98 58.96 -26.16
CA GLU A 35 29.01 58.43 -27.55
C GLU A 35 30.31 58.06 -28.34
N SER A 36 30.31 56.84 -28.93
CA SER A 36 30.47 56.66 -30.40
C SER A 36 29.87 55.30 -30.88
N THR A 37 29.64 55.14 -32.19
CA THR A 37 28.74 54.11 -32.79
C THR A 37 29.43 52.87 -33.37
N ARG A 38 28.77 51.69 -33.31
CA ARG A 38 28.43 50.82 -34.47
C ARG A 38 27.60 49.57 -34.10
N GLU A 39 26.99 48.93 -35.09
CA GLU A 39 25.93 47.91 -34.96
C GLU A 39 26.42 46.47 -34.79
N SER A 40 25.64 45.62 -34.09
CA SER A 40 25.32 44.25 -34.55
C SER A 40 24.12 43.64 -33.78
N THR A 41 23.11 43.21 -34.55
CA THR A 41 22.04 42.21 -34.25
C THR A 41 21.88 41.62 -32.83
N PRO A 42 20.73 41.78 -32.17
CA PRO A 42 20.33 40.93 -31.04
C PRO A 42 19.80 39.57 -31.52
N GLY A 43 20.28 38.48 -30.92
CA GLY A 43 19.66 37.15 -31.08
C GLY A 43 18.34 37.06 -30.30
N SER A 44 17.32 36.43 -30.87
CA SER A 44 15.98 36.35 -30.25
C SER A 44 15.95 35.37 -29.08
N ASP A 45 15.87 35.91 -27.86
CA ASP A 45 15.47 35.15 -26.68
C ASP A 45 14.01 34.66 -26.85
N ARG A 46 13.84 33.34 -26.90
CA ARG A 46 12.52 32.68 -26.85
C ARG A 46 12.50 31.75 -25.64
N SER A 47 11.94 32.26 -24.56
CA SER A 47 11.53 31.46 -23.41
C SER A 47 10.41 30.50 -23.84
N ASP A 48 10.65 29.20 -23.67
CA ASP A 48 9.64 28.15 -23.90
C ASP A 48 8.49 28.30 -22.90
N ARG A 49 7.44 29.00 -23.33
CA ARG A 49 6.13 28.98 -22.66
C ARG A 49 5.54 27.61 -22.87
N CYS A 50 5.43 26.82 -21.80
CA CYS A 50 4.68 25.57 -21.86
C CYS A 50 3.20 25.87 -22.14
N ASP A 51 2.67 25.38 -23.26
CA ASP A 51 1.24 25.40 -23.56
C ASP A 51 0.44 24.76 -22.40
N PRO A 52 -0.79 25.22 -22.12
CA PRO A 52 -1.68 24.50 -21.23
C PRO A 52 -1.98 23.10 -21.81
N VAL A 53 -1.69 22.06 -21.04
CA VAL A 53 -2.05 20.69 -21.41
C VAL A 53 -3.53 20.49 -21.11
N ASP A 54 -4.34 20.30 -22.17
CA ASP A 54 -5.77 19.97 -22.03
C ASP A 54 -5.98 18.79 -21.08
N VAL A 55 -6.82 19.00 -20.07
CA VAL A 55 -7.22 17.93 -19.14
C VAL A 55 -8.29 17.09 -19.83
N ASP A 56 -7.96 15.83 -20.15
CA ASP A 56 -8.88 14.87 -20.79
C ASP A 56 -10.29 14.92 -20.14
N PRO A 57 -11.37 15.17 -20.91
CA PRO A 57 -12.73 15.17 -20.38
C PRO A 57 -13.11 13.89 -19.63
N ALA A 58 -12.51 12.73 -19.95
CA ALA A 58 -12.71 11.51 -19.18
C ALA A 58 -12.02 11.55 -17.80
N LEU A 59 -10.92 12.30 -17.65
CA LEU A 59 -10.26 12.59 -16.36
C LEU A 59 -11.09 13.53 -15.48
N LEU A 60 -11.92 14.39 -16.07
CA LEU A 60 -12.93 15.17 -15.35
C LEU A 60 -14.15 14.32 -14.99
N ALA A 61 -14.64 13.47 -15.90
CA ALA A 61 -15.73 12.54 -15.62
C ALA A 61 -15.38 11.53 -14.49
N LEU A 62 -14.10 11.13 -14.40
CA LEU A 62 -13.56 10.30 -13.31
C LEU A 62 -13.74 10.91 -11.91
N ALA A 63 -13.90 12.24 -11.78
CA ALA A 63 -14.13 12.86 -10.48
C ALA A 63 -15.59 12.76 -9.98
N ALA A 64 -16.52 12.26 -10.82
CA ALA A 64 -17.95 12.14 -10.50
C ALA A 64 -18.39 10.74 -10.02
N ASP A 65 -17.57 9.71 -10.25
CA ASP A 65 -17.80 8.36 -9.70
C ASP A 65 -17.39 8.33 -8.21
N PRO A 66 -18.25 7.87 -7.27
CA PRO A 66 -17.92 7.86 -5.84
C PRO A 66 -16.73 6.98 -5.45
N LEU A 67 -16.55 5.82 -6.09
CA LEU A 67 -15.42 4.91 -5.83
C LEU A 67 -14.14 5.49 -6.45
N ALA A 68 -14.23 6.01 -7.67
CA ALA A 68 -13.14 6.72 -8.32
C ALA A 68 -12.65 7.89 -7.46
N LYS A 69 -13.59 8.73 -7.00
CA LYS A 69 -13.32 9.91 -6.19
C LYS A 69 -12.75 9.51 -4.82
N ALA A 70 -13.34 8.53 -4.12
CA ALA A 70 -12.80 8.07 -2.83
C ALA A 70 -11.37 7.51 -2.96
N TYR A 71 -11.08 6.78 -4.03
CA TYR A 71 -9.74 6.24 -4.31
C TYR A 71 -8.75 7.31 -4.78
N MET A 72 -9.19 8.30 -5.58
CA MET A 72 -8.36 9.42 -6.00
C MET A 72 -8.13 10.44 -4.88
N ASP A 73 -9.09 10.66 -3.98
CA ASP A 73 -8.93 11.45 -2.75
C ASP A 73 -7.96 10.72 -1.80
N GLY A 74 -8.14 9.41 -1.62
CA GLY A 74 -7.20 8.54 -0.90
C GLY A 74 -5.79 8.56 -1.51
N LEU A 75 -5.65 8.77 -2.82
CA LEU A 75 -4.36 9.01 -3.49
C LEU A 75 -3.97 10.50 -3.62
N GLY A 76 -4.75 11.45 -3.11
CA GLY A 76 -4.51 12.90 -3.25
C GLY A 76 -4.58 13.44 -4.69
N LEU A 77 -4.96 12.61 -5.65
CA LEU A 77 -4.95 12.91 -7.08
C LEU A 77 -6.07 13.87 -7.48
N THR A 78 -7.19 13.90 -6.76
CA THR A 78 -8.30 14.85 -7.04
C THR A 78 -7.85 16.30 -6.89
N GLU A 79 -7.14 16.64 -5.81
CA GLU A 79 -6.63 17.99 -5.56
C GLU A 79 -5.49 18.36 -6.52
N TYR A 80 -4.63 17.40 -6.82
CA TYR A 80 -3.60 17.52 -7.85
C TYR A 80 -4.20 17.88 -9.23
N LEU A 81 -5.28 17.21 -9.64
CA LEU A 81 -5.98 17.51 -10.89
C LEU A 81 -6.62 18.91 -10.87
N ARG A 82 -7.26 19.33 -9.77
CA ARG A 82 -7.82 20.69 -9.64
C ARG A 82 -6.76 21.77 -9.83
N ARG A 83 -5.59 21.60 -9.20
CA ARG A 83 -4.49 22.59 -9.30
C ARG A 83 -3.92 22.70 -10.72
N ARG A 84 -3.93 21.62 -11.50
CA ARG A 84 -3.59 21.67 -12.94
C ARG A 84 -4.73 22.16 -13.83
N ALA A 85 -5.99 22.00 -13.45
CA ALA A 85 -7.15 22.50 -14.19
C ALA A 85 -7.37 24.02 -14.07
N HIS A 86 -6.77 24.67 -13.05
CA HIS A 86 -6.86 26.12 -12.84
C HIS A 86 -5.46 26.79 -12.74
N PRO A 87 -4.72 26.91 -13.86
CA PRO A 87 -3.70 27.95 -13.97
C PRO A 87 -4.37 29.33 -13.92
N ALA A 88 -3.72 30.31 -13.28
CA ALA A 88 -4.23 31.68 -13.24
C ALA A 88 -4.15 32.32 -14.64
N VAL A 89 -5.31 32.54 -15.28
CA VAL A 89 -5.38 33.01 -16.66
C VAL A 89 -5.08 34.51 -16.76
N ALA A 90 -3.91 34.85 -17.30
CA ALA A 90 -3.71 36.12 -17.99
C ALA A 90 -4.23 36.00 -19.43
N ALA A 91 -5.00 36.98 -19.90
CA ALA A 91 -5.64 36.91 -21.23
C ALA A 91 -4.60 37.02 -22.37
N PRO A 92 -4.70 36.20 -23.44
CA PRO A 92 -3.84 36.31 -24.61
C PRO A 92 -4.28 37.43 -25.57
N ASP A 93 -3.30 38.02 -26.24
CA ASP A 93 -3.44 39.12 -27.21
C ASP A 93 -3.73 38.57 -28.63
N PRO A 94 -4.78 39.01 -29.35
CA PRO A 94 -5.21 38.38 -30.60
C PRO A 94 -4.47 38.93 -31.84
N GLY A 95 -3.31 38.36 -32.18
CA GLY A 95 -2.58 38.74 -33.40
C GLY A 95 -1.54 37.72 -33.91
N GLY A 96 -1.92 36.88 -34.87
CA GLY A 96 -0.99 36.00 -35.59
C GLY A 96 -1.65 35.30 -36.80
N PRO A 97 -1.01 35.27 -37.99
CA PRO A 97 -1.56 34.59 -39.17
C PRO A 97 -1.23 33.07 -39.17
N PRO A 98 -1.99 32.25 -39.92
CA PRO A 98 -1.70 30.82 -40.09
C PRO A 98 -0.62 30.58 -41.16
N GLU A 99 0.35 29.72 -40.87
CA GLU A 99 1.29 29.16 -41.86
C GLU A 99 0.93 27.71 -42.24
N SER A 100 1.40 27.26 -43.40
CA SER A 100 0.86 26.08 -44.09
C SER A 100 1.91 25.20 -44.76
N GLY A 101 1.75 23.87 -44.63
CA GLY A 101 2.49 22.85 -45.38
C GLY A 101 3.39 21.96 -44.49
N GLY A 102 3.50 20.65 -44.75
CA GLY A 102 2.79 19.85 -45.74
C GLY A 102 2.95 18.34 -45.46
N LEU A 103 2.01 17.52 -45.95
CA LEU A 103 2.00 16.07 -45.77
C LEU A 103 2.63 15.34 -46.97
N LEU A 104 3.40 14.29 -46.68
CA LEU A 104 3.76 13.26 -47.67
C LEU A 104 2.71 12.13 -47.67
N PRO A 105 2.45 11.48 -48.81
CA PRO A 105 1.36 10.51 -48.94
C PRO A 105 1.69 9.18 -48.23
N SER A 106 0.67 8.58 -47.61
CA SER A 106 0.72 7.25 -47.01
C SER A 106 -0.14 6.25 -47.81
N ASP A 107 0.23 4.98 -47.76
CA ASP A 107 -0.29 3.89 -48.62
C ASP A 107 -1.72 3.45 -48.21
N PRO A 108 -2.73 3.58 -49.11
CA PRO A 108 -4.14 3.32 -48.77
C PRO A 108 -4.51 1.82 -48.84
N GLY A 109 -3.92 1.00 -47.96
CA GLY A 109 -4.06 -0.47 -48.02
C GLY A 109 -4.65 -1.19 -46.79
N ARG A 110 -4.60 -0.60 -45.58
CA ARG A 110 -5.06 -1.29 -44.35
C ARG A 110 -5.51 -0.30 -43.26
N PRO A 111 -6.70 -0.48 -42.64
CA PRO A 111 -7.07 0.25 -41.44
C PRO A 111 -6.31 -0.33 -40.23
N VAL A 112 -5.08 0.14 -40.00
CA VAL A 112 -4.43 -0.02 -38.70
C VAL A 112 -5.17 0.89 -37.72
N VAL A 113 -6.12 0.32 -36.99
CA VAL A 113 -6.83 1.03 -35.92
C VAL A 113 -5.87 1.21 -34.75
N HIS A 114 -5.08 2.28 -34.81
CA HIS A 114 -4.34 2.80 -33.66
C HIS A 114 -5.35 3.23 -32.59
N ARG A 115 -5.71 2.30 -31.70
CA ARG A 115 -6.35 2.63 -30.44
C ARG A 115 -5.38 3.54 -29.68
N LEU A 116 -5.89 4.66 -29.16
CA LEU A 116 -5.10 5.57 -28.37
C LEU A 116 -4.82 4.93 -27.01
N ASP A 117 -3.55 4.88 -26.61
CA ASP A 117 -3.11 4.41 -25.28
C ASP A 117 -3.97 5.05 -24.17
N THR A 118 -4.32 4.28 -23.15
CA THR A 118 -5.15 4.78 -22.06
C THR A 118 -4.33 5.72 -21.15
N PRO A 119 -4.83 6.93 -20.81
CA PRO A 119 -4.18 7.79 -19.82
C PRO A 119 -3.90 7.06 -18.50
N TRP A 120 -2.68 7.20 -17.95
CA TRP A 120 -2.22 6.42 -16.79
C TRP A 120 -3.22 6.31 -15.63
N LEU A 121 -3.81 7.44 -15.22
CA LEU A 121 -4.79 7.45 -14.12
C LEU A 121 -6.13 6.81 -14.50
N ARG A 122 -6.54 6.90 -15.77
CA ARG A 122 -7.74 6.22 -16.29
C ARG A 122 -7.54 4.70 -16.37
N ALA A 123 -6.33 4.24 -16.72
CA ALA A 123 -5.96 2.82 -16.67
C ALA A 123 -6.00 2.29 -15.23
N ARG A 124 -5.39 3.03 -14.29
CA ARG A 124 -5.45 2.75 -12.85
C ARG A 124 -6.88 2.68 -12.31
N HIS A 125 -7.74 3.61 -12.70
CA HIS A 125 -9.14 3.57 -12.30
C HIS A 125 -9.89 2.37 -12.89
N THR A 126 -9.68 2.07 -14.17
CA THR A 126 -10.33 0.92 -14.83
C THR A 126 -9.99 -0.39 -14.12
N ALA A 127 -8.76 -0.55 -13.65
CA ALA A 127 -8.34 -1.69 -12.84
C ALA A 127 -8.99 -1.72 -11.44
N LEU A 128 -9.28 -0.57 -10.82
CA LEU A 128 -10.02 -0.48 -9.57
C LEU A 128 -11.50 -0.89 -9.77
N ALA A 129 -12.21 -0.19 -10.66
CA ALA A 129 -13.67 -0.29 -10.81
C ALA A 129 -14.15 -1.57 -11.52
N ALA A 130 -13.25 -2.29 -12.20
CA ALA A 130 -13.58 -3.60 -12.78
C ALA A 130 -13.59 -4.73 -11.74
N ALA A 131 -12.80 -4.62 -10.67
CA ALA A 131 -12.77 -5.60 -9.60
C ALA A 131 -14.05 -5.57 -8.75
N ARG A 132 -14.28 -6.69 -8.05
CA ARG A 132 -15.25 -6.81 -6.96
C ARG A 132 -14.54 -7.48 -5.80
N GLN A 133 -14.91 -7.10 -4.58
CA GLN A 133 -14.41 -7.77 -3.38
C GLN A 133 -14.75 -9.26 -3.42
N LEU A 134 -13.80 -10.10 -3.02
CA LEU A 134 -13.99 -11.54 -2.88
C LEU A 134 -14.87 -11.87 -1.67
N ASP A 135 -15.34 -13.13 -1.63
CA ASP A 135 -16.16 -13.64 -0.53
C ASP A 135 -15.41 -13.60 0.82
N ALA A 136 -16.17 -13.55 1.90
CA ALA A 136 -15.61 -13.64 3.25
C ALA A 136 -15.27 -15.10 3.61
N GLU A 137 -14.08 -15.32 4.16
CA GLU A 137 -13.66 -16.58 4.77
C GLU A 137 -13.45 -16.43 6.27
N ARG A 138 -13.49 -17.54 7.02
CA ARG A 138 -13.02 -17.56 8.41
C ARG A 138 -11.67 -18.24 8.47
N VAL A 139 -10.73 -17.60 9.16
CA VAL A 139 -9.37 -18.11 9.38
C VAL A 139 -9.04 -18.06 10.87
N PRO A 140 -8.20 -18.98 11.38
CA PRO A 140 -7.71 -18.91 12.77
C PRO A 140 -7.05 -17.57 13.09
N LEU A 141 -7.17 -17.13 14.34
CA LEU A 141 -6.48 -15.94 14.81
C LEU A 141 -4.96 -16.19 14.82
N GLY A 142 -4.25 -15.56 13.89
CA GLY A 142 -2.81 -15.75 13.73
C GLY A 142 -2.29 -15.30 12.36
N GLU A 143 -1.25 -15.98 11.88
CA GLU A 143 -0.52 -15.62 10.66
C GLU A 143 -1.40 -15.67 9.39
N GLN A 144 -2.37 -16.58 9.32
CA GLN A 144 -3.30 -16.67 8.19
C GLN A 144 -4.13 -15.39 8.01
N ALA A 145 -4.54 -14.75 9.11
CA ALA A 145 -5.30 -13.50 9.10
C ALA A 145 -4.42 -12.27 8.80
N LEU A 146 -3.13 -12.32 9.13
CA LEU A 146 -2.23 -11.17 9.10
C LEU A 146 -2.13 -10.55 7.69
N GLY A 147 -2.51 -9.28 7.57
CA GLY A 147 -2.49 -8.53 6.33
C GLY A 147 -3.72 -8.71 5.43
N ALA A 148 -4.72 -9.52 5.81
CA ALA A 148 -6.03 -9.54 5.14
C ALA A 148 -6.93 -8.40 5.66
N ALA A 149 -8.00 -8.05 4.93
CA ALA A 149 -9.01 -7.09 5.42
C ALA A 149 -10.11 -7.79 6.24
N LEU A 150 -10.58 -7.18 7.33
CA LEU A 150 -11.75 -7.66 8.08
C LEU A 150 -13.01 -7.60 7.19
N ALA A 151 -13.71 -8.72 6.98
CA ALA A 151 -14.91 -8.77 6.15
C ALA A 151 -16.17 -8.21 6.84
N ARG A 152 -16.11 -8.02 8.16
CA ARG A 152 -17.15 -7.43 9.01
C ARG A 152 -16.48 -6.63 10.13
N GLY A 153 -17.23 -5.71 10.76
CA GLY A 153 -16.75 -5.04 11.96
C GLY A 153 -16.38 -6.03 13.07
N LEU A 154 -15.30 -5.76 13.78
CA LEU A 154 -14.90 -6.47 14.98
C LEU A 154 -15.69 -5.87 16.16
N ALA A 155 -16.62 -6.63 16.73
CA ALA A 155 -17.35 -6.23 17.93
C ALA A 155 -16.70 -6.82 19.17
N ALA A 156 -16.78 -6.15 20.31
CA ALA A 156 -16.27 -6.67 21.57
C ALA A 156 -17.13 -7.85 22.06
N LEU A 157 -16.55 -9.05 22.25
CA LEU A 157 -17.31 -10.21 22.77
C LEU A 157 -17.41 -10.21 24.30
N THR A 158 -16.53 -9.46 24.96
CA THR A 158 -16.50 -9.20 26.40
C THR A 158 -16.12 -7.74 26.65
N ASP A 159 -16.40 -7.24 27.87
CA ASP A 159 -15.86 -5.96 28.34
C ASP A 159 -14.32 -6.00 28.37
N LEU A 160 -13.66 -4.88 28.07
CA LEU A 160 -12.20 -4.73 28.17
C LEU A 160 -11.81 -3.70 29.24
N PRO A 161 -11.04 -4.07 30.29
CA PRO A 161 -10.81 -5.43 30.76
C PRO A 161 -12.11 -6.14 31.22
N PRO A 162 -12.15 -7.48 31.28
CA PRO A 162 -13.36 -8.24 31.62
C PRO A 162 -13.74 -8.20 33.10
N PHE A 163 -12.82 -7.77 33.98
CA PHE A 163 -13.01 -7.61 35.42
C PHE A 163 -12.21 -6.40 35.93
N ASP A 164 -12.55 -5.91 37.14
CA ASP A 164 -11.74 -4.92 37.84
C ASP A 164 -10.37 -5.54 38.17
N SER A 165 -9.29 -4.90 37.76
CA SER A 165 -7.93 -5.45 37.83
C SER A 165 -6.90 -4.46 38.35
N SER A 166 -5.84 -4.98 38.98
CA SER A 166 -4.76 -4.13 39.49
C SER A 166 -3.95 -3.49 38.36
N ALA A 167 -3.70 -2.18 38.45
CA ALA A 167 -2.83 -1.46 37.52
C ALA A 167 -1.33 -1.65 37.83
N MET A 168 -1.00 -2.11 39.05
CA MET A 168 0.34 -2.17 39.65
C MET A 168 0.51 -3.43 40.52
N ASP A 169 1.75 -3.74 40.89
CA ASP A 169 2.03 -4.68 41.98
C ASP A 169 1.79 -3.98 43.33
N GLY A 170 1.20 -4.69 44.30
CA GLY A 170 0.82 -4.07 45.58
C GLY A 170 -0.09 -4.91 46.47
N TRP A 171 -0.99 -4.22 47.16
CA TRP A 171 -2.04 -4.81 47.97
C TRP A 171 -3.39 -4.16 47.64
N ALA A 172 -4.38 -4.98 47.27
CA ALA A 172 -5.76 -4.51 47.16
C ALA A 172 -6.34 -4.30 48.56
N VAL A 173 -6.90 -3.12 48.82
CA VAL A 173 -7.31 -2.66 50.16
C VAL A 173 -8.79 -2.28 50.20
N THR A 174 -9.44 -2.56 51.33
CA THR A 174 -10.83 -2.14 51.60
C THR A 174 -10.89 -1.27 52.85
N GLY A 175 -11.45 -0.07 52.72
CA GLY A 175 -11.63 0.86 53.84
C GLY A 175 -10.35 1.61 54.24
N PRO A 176 -10.40 2.38 55.34
CA PRO A 176 -9.24 3.10 55.86
C PRO A 176 -8.21 2.14 56.48
N GLY A 177 -6.93 2.46 56.32
CA GLY A 177 -5.84 1.71 56.94
C GLY A 177 -5.59 2.08 58.41
N PRO A 178 -4.74 1.32 59.12
CA PRO A 178 -3.98 0.14 58.66
C PRO A 178 -4.89 -1.06 58.41
N TRP A 179 -4.46 -1.99 57.56
CA TRP A 179 -5.25 -3.15 57.14
C TRP A 179 -4.62 -4.46 57.60
N ARG A 180 -5.42 -5.46 57.97
CA ARG A 180 -4.94 -6.81 58.27
C ARG A 180 -4.72 -7.60 56.97
N LEU A 181 -3.61 -8.32 56.85
CA LEU A 181 -3.35 -9.16 55.68
C LEU A 181 -4.23 -10.41 55.70
N ALA A 182 -4.91 -10.68 54.58
CA ALA A 182 -5.87 -11.76 54.40
C ALA A 182 -5.40 -12.88 53.44
N GLY A 183 -4.21 -12.73 52.83
CA GLY A 183 -3.63 -13.69 51.87
C GLY A 183 -3.04 -13.01 50.65
N GLU A 184 -2.96 -13.77 49.54
CA GLU A 184 -2.42 -13.34 48.25
C GLU A 184 -3.34 -13.78 47.10
N VAL A 185 -3.41 -12.98 46.04
CA VAL A 185 -4.13 -13.27 44.78
C VAL A 185 -3.19 -13.04 43.61
N PHE A 186 -2.96 -14.09 42.82
CA PHE A 186 -2.11 -14.03 41.62
C PHE A 186 -2.96 -13.92 40.35
N ALA A 187 -2.36 -13.40 39.27
CA ALA A 187 -3.04 -13.30 37.98
C ALA A 187 -3.50 -14.69 37.48
N GLY A 188 -4.75 -14.77 37.03
CA GLY A 188 -5.40 -16.03 36.62
C GLY A 188 -6.07 -16.82 37.75
N GLN A 189 -6.01 -16.36 39.01
CA GLN A 189 -6.78 -16.94 40.12
C GLN A 189 -8.07 -16.14 40.35
N GLN A 190 -9.21 -16.83 40.43
CA GLN A 190 -10.50 -16.21 40.77
C GLN A 190 -10.60 -15.96 42.28
N THR A 191 -10.93 -14.73 42.67
CA THR A 191 -11.07 -14.39 44.10
C THR A 191 -12.51 -14.61 44.58
N ALA A 192 -12.82 -15.84 45.01
CA ALA A 192 -14.16 -16.24 45.45
C ALA A 192 -14.68 -15.55 46.73
N ALA A 193 -13.81 -14.88 47.50
CA ALA A 193 -14.15 -14.22 48.75
C ALA A 193 -14.19 -12.69 48.61
N ARG A 194 -15.21 -12.06 49.19
CA ARG A 194 -15.28 -10.60 49.33
C ARG A 194 -14.22 -10.13 50.33
N LEU A 195 -13.39 -9.15 49.96
CA LEU A 195 -12.45 -8.52 50.90
C LEU A 195 -13.25 -7.70 51.93
N ALA A 196 -12.95 -7.94 53.21
CA ALA A 196 -13.61 -7.28 54.33
C ALA A 196 -13.02 -5.88 54.58
N ASP A 197 -13.80 -5.01 55.21
CA ASP A 197 -13.33 -3.69 55.63
C ASP A 197 -12.13 -3.81 56.61
N GLY A 198 -11.16 -2.91 56.50
CA GLY A 198 -9.93 -2.98 57.28
C GLY A 198 -9.02 -4.16 56.93
N HIS A 199 -9.21 -4.81 55.77
CA HIS A 199 -8.35 -5.90 55.29
C HIS A 199 -7.69 -5.57 53.94
N ALA A 200 -6.55 -6.21 53.71
CA ALA A 200 -5.76 -6.12 52.49
C ALA A 200 -5.29 -7.50 52.03
N VAL A 201 -5.08 -7.64 50.73
CA VAL A 201 -4.61 -8.89 50.10
C VAL A 201 -3.54 -8.56 49.06
N ARG A 202 -2.47 -9.35 48.97
CA ARG A 202 -1.41 -9.14 47.97
C ARG A 202 -1.98 -9.28 46.56
N VAL A 203 -1.63 -8.39 45.64
CA VAL A 203 -2.01 -8.47 44.23
C VAL A 203 -0.84 -8.16 43.31
N ALA A 204 -0.77 -8.87 42.19
CA ALA A 204 0.11 -8.54 41.08
C ALA A 204 -0.62 -7.70 40.02
N THR A 205 0.15 -7.01 39.17
CA THR A 205 -0.35 -6.27 38.02
C THR A 205 -1.21 -7.16 37.12
N GLY A 206 -2.44 -6.74 36.83
CA GLY A 206 -3.40 -7.50 36.03
C GLY A 206 -4.16 -8.60 36.78
N ALA A 207 -3.90 -8.84 38.07
CA ALA A 207 -4.73 -9.73 38.88
C ALA A 207 -6.16 -9.19 39.04
N GLU A 208 -7.15 -10.09 39.07
CA GLU A 208 -8.55 -9.76 39.39
C GLU A 208 -8.66 -9.25 40.82
N LEU A 209 -9.31 -8.11 41.03
CA LEU A 209 -9.49 -7.54 42.36
C LEU A 209 -10.63 -8.24 43.11
N PRO A 210 -10.46 -8.59 44.39
CA PRO A 210 -11.53 -9.15 45.20
C PRO A 210 -12.75 -8.24 45.23
N ALA A 211 -13.94 -8.81 45.23
CA ALA A 211 -15.17 -8.06 45.45
C ALA A 211 -15.06 -7.24 46.75
N GLY A 212 -15.39 -5.95 46.69
CA GLY A 212 -15.26 -5.02 47.80
C GLY A 212 -13.96 -4.22 47.87
N ALA A 213 -12.90 -4.63 47.17
CA ALA A 213 -11.65 -3.87 47.11
C ALA A 213 -11.89 -2.44 46.58
N THR A 214 -11.39 -1.45 47.31
CA THR A 214 -11.64 -0.03 47.03
C THR A 214 -10.52 0.67 46.26
N ALA A 215 -9.28 0.20 46.40
CA ALA A 215 -8.07 0.73 45.77
C ALA A 215 -6.94 -0.33 45.82
N VAL A 216 -5.82 -0.06 45.15
CA VAL A 216 -4.56 -0.81 45.37
C VAL A 216 -3.48 0.14 45.89
N LEU A 217 -2.83 -0.27 46.99
CA LEU A 217 -1.62 0.38 47.51
C LEU A 217 -0.41 -0.27 46.84
N ARG A 218 0.45 0.52 46.18
CA ARG A 218 1.67 0.04 45.52
C ARG A 218 2.69 -0.55 46.51
N ASP A 219 3.50 -1.50 46.05
CA ASP A 219 4.62 -2.10 46.79
C ASP A 219 5.45 -1.08 47.57
N GLU A 220 5.92 -0.03 46.89
CA GLU A 220 6.84 0.96 47.46
C GLU A 220 6.16 1.89 48.48
N HIS A 221 4.83 1.88 48.52
CA HIS A 221 4.01 2.70 49.41
C HIS A 221 3.48 1.93 50.62
N GLY A 222 3.79 0.63 50.75
CA GLY A 222 3.34 -0.21 51.86
C GLY A 222 4.47 -0.68 52.77
N VAL A 223 4.19 -0.78 54.07
CA VAL A 223 5.05 -1.44 55.06
C VAL A 223 4.22 -2.46 55.82
N THR A 224 4.70 -3.70 55.87
CA THR A 224 4.12 -4.75 56.71
C THR A 224 4.71 -4.70 58.12
N GLU A 225 3.90 -5.00 59.13
CA GLU A 225 4.33 -5.11 60.53
C GLU A 225 3.61 -6.27 61.24
N PRO A 226 4.31 -7.09 62.04
CA PRO A 226 3.69 -8.13 62.84
C PRO A 226 2.98 -7.53 64.07
N ARG A 227 1.76 -7.99 64.33
CA ARG A 227 0.97 -7.65 65.52
C ARG A 227 0.46 -8.94 66.21
N PRO A 228 -0.04 -8.86 67.46
CA PRO A 228 -0.48 -10.05 68.20
C PRO A 228 -1.62 -10.85 67.55
N ASP A 229 -2.35 -10.28 66.60
CA ASP A 229 -3.48 -10.90 65.89
C ASP A 229 -3.18 -11.24 64.41
N GLY A 230 -1.97 -10.97 63.92
CA GLY A 230 -1.53 -11.29 62.55
C GLY A 230 -0.57 -10.25 61.97
N GLU A 231 -0.27 -10.36 60.67
CA GLU A 231 0.45 -9.31 59.94
C GLU A 231 -0.49 -8.22 59.46
N TRP A 232 -0.02 -6.97 59.54
CA TRP A 232 -0.76 -5.79 59.15
C TRP A 232 0.03 -4.94 58.15
N LEU A 233 -0.68 -4.37 57.19
CA LEU A 233 -0.19 -3.39 56.24
C LEU A 233 -0.51 -1.97 56.72
N LYS A 234 0.47 -1.08 56.65
CA LYS A 234 0.27 0.38 56.76
C LYS A 234 0.90 1.08 55.57
N VAL A 235 0.47 2.31 55.34
CA VAL A 235 1.10 3.19 54.34
C VAL A 235 2.48 3.62 54.83
N ALA A 236 3.48 3.57 53.96
CA ALA A 236 4.82 4.07 54.20
C ALA A 236 4.81 5.60 54.32
N ALA A 237 5.41 6.18 55.36
CA ALA A 237 5.62 7.63 55.40
C ALA A 237 6.68 8.02 54.35
N PRO A 238 6.51 9.11 53.57
CA PRO A 238 5.49 10.17 53.71
C PRO A 238 4.27 10.03 52.78
N HIS A 239 3.99 8.84 52.25
CA HIS A 239 2.96 8.63 51.23
C HIS A 239 1.52 8.80 51.81
N PRO A 240 0.58 9.34 51.02
CA PRO A 240 -0.82 9.47 51.45
C PRO A 240 -1.56 8.13 51.42
N ALA A 241 -2.68 8.05 52.16
CA ALA A 241 -3.59 6.91 52.04
C ALA A 241 -4.19 6.80 50.63
N PRO A 242 -4.37 5.58 50.10
CA PRO A 242 -4.85 5.39 48.73
C PRO A 242 -6.31 5.81 48.60
N VAL A 243 -6.63 6.55 47.54
CA VAL A 243 -8.01 7.01 47.26
C VAL A 243 -8.82 5.94 46.51
N SER A 244 -10.15 5.97 46.64
CA SER A 244 -11.00 4.97 45.98
C SER A 244 -10.83 5.02 44.45
N GLY A 245 -10.60 3.86 43.84
CA GLY A 245 -10.28 3.71 42.41
C GLY A 245 -8.80 3.90 42.05
N GLN A 246 -7.93 4.28 43.00
CA GLN A 246 -6.50 4.42 42.73
C GLN A 246 -5.87 3.07 42.36
N GLU A 247 -5.09 3.07 41.29
CA GLU A 247 -4.46 1.89 40.68
C GLU A 247 -5.46 0.77 40.29
N VAL A 248 -6.75 1.08 40.09
CA VAL A 248 -7.75 0.12 39.62
C VAL A 248 -8.07 0.36 38.14
N ARG A 249 -7.80 -0.64 37.29
CA ARG A 249 -8.35 -0.69 35.92
C ARG A 249 -9.75 -1.26 36.03
N ARG A 250 -10.77 -0.46 35.73
CA ARG A 250 -12.17 -0.88 35.90
C ARG A 250 -12.61 -1.80 34.76
N ARG A 251 -13.48 -2.77 35.06
CA ARG A 251 -14.14 -3.61 34.06
C ARG A 251 -14.81 -2.73 33.01
N GLY A 252 -14.51 -2.97 31.74
CA GLY A 252 -15.07 -2.22 30.60
C GLY A 252 -14.73 -0.74 30.63
N GLN A 253 -13.46 -0.42 30.91
CA GLN A 253 -12.89 0.93 30.86
C GLN A 253 -12.42 1.31 29.45
N GLU A 254 -12.05 0.33 28.62
CA GLU A 254 -11.67 0.50 27.21
C GLU A 254 -12.89 0.33 26.29
N CYS A 255 -13.68 -0.72 26.48
CA CYS A 255 -14.98 -0.91 25.81
C CYS A 255 -15.90 -1.86 26.59
N ARG A 256 -17.19 -1.88 26.21
CA ARG A 256 -18.20 -2.86 26.65
C ARG A 256 -18.48 -3.93 25.60
N ALA A 257 -18.89 -5.11 26.07
CA ALA A 257 -19.38 -6.17 25.21
C ALA A 257 -20.51 -5.67 24.29
N GLY A 258 -20.36 -5.91 22.99
CA GLY A 258 -21.26 -5.45 21.92
C GLY A 258 -20.86 -4.15 21.22
N GLU A 259 -19.90 -3.38 21.75
CA GLU A 259 -19.39 -2.17 21.08
C GLU A 259 -18.50 -2.52 19.88
N GLU A 260 -18.48 -1.66 18.85
CA GLU A 260 -17.60 -1.85 17.68
C GLU A 260 -16.17 -1.41 18.03
N LEU A 261 -15.23 -2.36 17.98
CA LEU A 261 -13.80 -2.14 18.18
C LEU A 261 -13.13 -1.58 16.92
N LEU A 262 -13.47 -2.15 15.76
CA LEU A 262 -12.90 -1.80 14.45
C LEU A 262 -13.93 -2.04 13.34
N PRO A 263 -14.09 -1.13 12.36
CA PRO A 263 -15.00 -1.33 11.24
C PRO A 263 -14.49 -2.37 10.24
N ALA A 264 -15.39 -2.82 9.35
CA ALA A 264 -15.04 -3.66 8.20
C ALA A 264 -14.03 -2.95 7.26
N GLY A 265 -13.24 -3.73 6.53
CA GLY A 265 -12.18 -3.26 5.64
C GLY A 265 -10.85 -2.96 6.33
N VAL A 266 -10.81 -2.85 7.66
CA VAL A 266 -9.54 -2.65 8.39
C VAL A 266 -8.60 -3.84 8.14
N THR A 267 -7.37 -3.54 7.69
CA THR A 267 -6.31 -4.55 7.53
C THR A 267 -5.90 -5.09 8.89
N VAL A 268 -5.90 -6.42 9.04
CA VAL A 268 -5.47 -7.12 10.26
C VAL A 268 -3.96 -6.94 10.44
N THR A 269 -3.57 -6.11 11.40
CA THR A 269 -2.18 -5.92 11.86
C THR A 269 -1.92 -6.75 13.13
N PRO A 270 -0.67 -6.85 13.64
CA PRO A 270 -0.40 -7.51 14.92
C PRO A 270 -1.17 -6.89 16.11
N ALA A 271 -1.47 -5.58 16.05
CA ALA A 271 -2.32 -4.92 17.04
C ALA A 271 -3.80 -5.33 16.93
N VAL A 272 -4.32 -5.52 15.70
CA VAL A 272 -5.68 -6.05 15.46
C VAL A 272 -5.79 -7.49 15.97
N LEU A 273 -4.75 -8.32 15.75
CA LEU A 273 -4.69 -9.67 16.32
C LEU A 273 -4.70 -9.65 17.85
N GLY A 274 -3.90 -8.78 18.48
CA GLY A 274 -3.87 -8.61 19.93
C GLY A 274 -5.21 -8.14 20.53
N LEU A 275 -5.87 -7.18 19.88
CA LEU A 275 -7.20 -6.69 20.30
C LEU A 275 -8.29 -7.75 20.14
N ALA A 276 -8.27 -8.52 19.05
CA ALA A 276 -9.17 -9.65 18.85
C ALA A 276 -8.94 -10.77 19.87
N ALA A 277 -7.67 -11.10 20.19
CA ALA A 277 -7.34 -12.05 21.25
C ALA A 277 -7.84 -11.58 22.62
N ALA A 278 -7.59 -10.31 22.98
CA ALA A 278 -8.04 -9.73 24.25
C ALA A 278 -9.56 -9.75 24.39
N SER A 279 -10.29 -9.58 23.28
CA SER A 279 -11.75 -9.69 23.24
C SER A 279 -12.28 -11.13 23.15
N GLY A 280 -11.42 -12.13 22.95
CA GLY A 280 -11.80 -13.56 22.97
C GLY A 280 -12.18 -14.18 21.62
N TYR A 281 -11.60 -13.72 20.50
CA TYR A 281 -11.79 -14.36 19.18
C TYR A 281 -10.78 -15.48 18.93
N ASP A 282 -11.25 -16.69 18.61
CA ASP A 282 -10.42 -17.78 18.07
C ASP A 282 -10.25 -17.74 16.53
N GLU A 283 -11.24 -17.18 15.82
CA GLU A 283 -11.25 -17.01 14.36
C GLU A 283 -11.61 -15.56 13.98
N LEU A 284 -11.01 -15.06 12.89
CA LEU A 284 -11.43 -13.81 12.25
C LEU A 284 -12.16 -14.10 10.93
N ALA A 285 -13.21 -13.32 10.68
CA ALA A 285 -13.88 -13.28 9.38
C ALA A 285 -13.18 -12.21 8.52
N VAL A 286 -12.42 -12.66 7.52
CA VAL A 286 -11.60 -11.82 6.64
C VAL A 286 -12.07 -11.95 5.19
N VAL A 287 -11.70 -10.99 4.34
CA VAL A 287 -11.90 -11.11 2.90
C VAL A 287 -10.87 -12.08 2.35
N ALA A 288 -11.31 -13.03 1.51
CA ALA A 288 -10.42 -14.06 0.97
C ALA A 288 -9.27 -13.46 0.16
N ARG A 289 -8.06 -14.02 0.33
CA ARG A 289 -6.87 -13.54 -0.39
C ARG A 289 -7.01 -13.79 -1.91
N PRO A 290 -6.76 -12.80 -2.78
CA PRO A 290 -6.84 -13.01 -4.23
C PRO A 290 -5.81 -14.03 -4.70
N ARG A 291 -6.25 -15.05 -5.44
CA ARG A 291 -5.38 -16.14 -5.91
C ARG A 291 -4.78 -15.77 -7.26
N VAL A 292 -3.48 -15.51 -7.27
CA VAL A 292 -2.73 -14.99 -8.42
C VAL A 292 -1.80 -16.06 -9.00
N GLU A 293 -1.79 -16.18 -10.33
CA GLU A 293 -0.78 -16.95 -11.05
C GLU A 293 0.11 -16.03 -11.90
N VAL A 294 1.41 -16.33 -11.97
CA VAL A 294 2.37 -15.61 -12.82
C VAL A 294 2.83 -16.51 -13.99
N LEU A 295 2.63 -16.05 -15.22
CA LEU A 295 3.15 -16.69 -16.43
C LEU A 295 4.34 -15.87 -16.98
N VAL A 296 5.51 -16.48 -17.08
CA VAL A 296 6.75 -15.83 -17.52
C VAL A 296 7.06 -16.28 -18.95
N LEU A 297 6.96 -15.37 -19.92
CA LEU A 297 7.17 -15.66 -21.34
C LEU A 297 8.56 -15.18 -21.80
N GLY A 298 9.23 -15.99 -22.63
CA GLY A 298 10.43 -15.59 -23.37
C GLY A 298 11.44 -16.73 -23.52
N ASP A 299 11.66 -17.20 -24.76
CA ASP A 299 12.61 -18.28 -25.07
C ASP A 299 14.06 -17.92 -24.69
N GLU A 300 14.39 -16.62 -24.67
CA GLU A 300 15.69 -16.11 -24.27
C GLU A 300 15.95 -16.26 -22.76
N LEU A 301 14.92 -16.45 -21.94
CA LEU A 301 15.01 -16.40 -20.47
C LEU A 301 15.69 -17.65 -19.89
N LEU A 302 16.71 -17.43 -19.06
CA LEU A 302 17.43 -18.45 -18.31
C LEU A 302 16.82 -18.62 -16.91
N ALA A 303 16.45 -19.85 -16.57
CA ALA A 303 15.95 -20.24 -15.25
C ALA A 303 17.06 -20.33 -14.18
N GLU A 304 18.33 -20.44 -14.59
CA GLU A 304 19.53 -20.44 -13.72
C GLU A 304 20.78 -19.99 -14.48
N GLY A 305 21.92 -19.88 -13.79
CA GLY A 305 23.21 -19.50 -14.38
C GLY A 305 23.39 -18.00 -14.66
N GLN A 306 24.40 -17.67 -15.47
CA GLN A 306 24.73 -16.30 -15.88
C GLN A 306 24.15 -15.98 -17.27
N PRO A 307 23.71 -14.73 -17.53
CA PRO A 307 23.28 -14.29 -18.86
C PRO A 307 24.44 -14.27 -19.86
N GLY A 308 24.14 -14.49 -21.14
CA GLY A 308 25.12 -14.55 -22.21
C GLY A 308 24.61 -15.26 -23.46
N LYS A 309 25.39 -15.23 -24.56
CA LYS A 309 25.07 -15.91 -25.84
C LYS A 309 23.66 -15.59 -26.38
N GLY A 310 23.21 -14.34 -26.22
CA GLY A 310 21.87 -13.89 -26.64
C GLY A 310 20.73 -14.22 -25.66
N ARG A 311 21.02 -14.83 -24.51
CA ARG A 311 20.06 -15.15 -23.45
C ARG A 311 20.25 -14.29 -22.21
N VAL A 312 19.16 -13.97 -21.52
CA VAL A 312 19.16 -13.17 -20.29
C VAL A 312 18.61 -13.97 -19.11
N ARG A 313 18.95 -13.59 -17.87
CA ARG A 313 18.43 -14.24 -16.67
C ARG A 313 17.00 -13.76 -16.41
N ASP A 314 16.08 -14.68 -16.14
CA ASP A 314 14.77 -14.29 -15.60
C ASP A 314 14.95 -13.54 -14.27
N ALA A 315 14.47 -12.30 -14.23
CA ALA A 315 14.44 -11.43 -13.06
C ALA A 315 13.01 -11.14 -12.58
N LEU A 316 11.98 -11.60 -13.29
CA LEU A 316 10.57 -11.35 -13.00
C LEU A 316 9.93 -12.50 -12.23
N GLY A 317 10.18 -13.75 -12.63
CA GLY A 317 9.75 -14.95 -11.91
C GLY A 317 10.18 -14.99 -10.43
N PRO A 318 11.41 -14.58 -10.04
CA PRO A 318 11.76 -14.47 -8.61
C PRO A 318 11.26 -13.19 -7.92
N MET A 319 11.02 -12.10 -8.66
CA MET A 319 10.70 -10.78 -8.08
C MET A 319 9.19 -10.56 -7.86
N LEU A 320 8.34 -11.00 -8.79
CA LEU A 320 6.90 -10.75 -8.72
C LEU A 320 6.19 -11.52 -7.57
N PRO A 321 6.46 -12.81 -7.29
CA PRO A 321 5.75 -13.54 -6.25
C PRO A 321 5.81 -12.95 -4.83
N PRO A 322 6.97 -12.53 -4.28
CA PRO A 322 6.99 -11.87 -2.97
C PRO A 322 6.29 -10.50 -3.01
N TRP A 323 6.40 -9.75 -4.12
CA TRP A 323 5.76 -8.45 -4.29
C TRP A 323 4.23 -8.55 -4.31
N LEU A 324 3.68 -9.54 -5.03
CA LEU A 324 2.24 -9.80 -5.09
C LEU A 324 1.69 -10.24 -3.73
N ARG A 325 2.44 -11.05 -2.96
CA ARG A 325 2.09 -11.41 -1.58
C ARG A 325 2.09 -10.20 -0.63
N ALA A 326 3.06 -9.28 -0.79
CA ALA A 326 3.08 -8.03 -0.03
C ALA A 326 1.88 -7.12 -0.35
N LEU A 327 1.35 -7.22 -1.58
CA LEU A 327 0.09 -6.58 -2.02
C LEU A 327 -1.18 -7.36 -1.62
N GLY A 328 -1.08 -8.39 -0.77
CA GLY A 328 -2.21 -9.12 -0.18
C GLY A 328 -2.62 -10.42 -0.90
N ALA A 329 -2.01 -10.76 -2.03
CA ALA A 329 -2.36 -11.96 -2.79
C ALA A 329 -1.83 -13.27 -2.17
N ASP A 330 -2.48 -14.38 -2.49
CA ASP A 330 -1.79 -15.68 -2.55
C ASP A 330 -1.26 -15.90 -3.97
N VAL A 331 -0.04 -16.43 -4.11
CA VAL A 331 0.58 -16.70 -5.41
C VAL A 331 0.70 -18.19 -5.60
N VAL A 332 -0.30 -18.75 -6.30
CA VAL A 332 -0.56 -20.20 -6.39
C VAL A 332 0.36 -20.94 -7.35
N ALA A 333 0.94 -20.23 -8.33
CA ALA A 333 1.88 -20.79 -9.30
C ALA A 333 2.74 -19.72 -9.98
N VAL A 334 3.91 -20.14 -10.42
CA VAL A 334 4.75 -19.43 -11.40
C VAL A 334 5.10 -20.43 -12.50
N ARG A 335 4.71 -20.16 -13.74
CA ARG A 335 5.02 -21.02 -14.91
C ARG A 335 5.85 -20.24 -15.93
N ALA A 336 7.03 -20.76 -16.27
CA ALA A 336 7.72 -20.34 -17.48
C ALA A 336 7.04 -20.97 -18.70
N LEU A 337 6.82 -20.18 -19.76
CA LEU A 337 6.20 -20.60 -21.01
C LEU A 337 7.10 -20.23 -22.19
N PRO A 338 7.13 -21.04 -23.27
CA PRO A 338 7.75 -20.64 -24.53
C PRO A 338 6.98 -19.46 -25.16
N ASP A 339 7.60 -18.78 -26.11
CA ASP A 339 6.98 -17.71 -26.89
C ASP A 339 6.04 -18.29 -27.98
N ASP A 340 4.97 -18.99 -27.53
CA ASP A 340 3.96 -19.64 -28.37
C ASP A 340 2.52 -19.29 -27.94
N ALA A 341 1.67 -19.02 -28.93
CA ALA A 341 0.30 -18.58 -28.73
C ALA A 341 -0.67 -19.69 -28.27
N GLU A 342 -0.41 -20.95 -28.59
CA GLU A 342 -1.27 -22.06 -28.16
C GLU A 342 -0.93 -22.48 -26.72
N ALA A 343 0.36 -22.54 -26.38
CA ALA A 343 0.86 -22.74 -25.02
C ALA A 343 0.34 -21.66 -24.06
N LEU A 344 0.39 -20.38 -24.45
CA LEU A 344 -0.18 -19.28 -23.67
C LEU A 344 -1.69 -19.42 -23.51
N ARG A 345 -2.44 -19.67 -24.59
CA ARG A 345 -3.90 -19.84 -24.54
C ARG A 345 -4.30 -21.01 -23.64
N ALA A 346 -3.60 -22.14 -23.72
CA ALA A 346 -3.84 -23.31 -22.88
C ALA A 346 -3.51 -23.03 -21.42
N ALA A 347 -2.38 -22.38 -21.13
CA ALA A 347 -1.98 -22.02 -19.77
C ALA A 347 -2.99 -21.08 -19.10
N VAL A 348 -3.47 -20.05 -19.81
CA VAL A 348 -4.47 -19.09 -19.34
C VAL A 348 -5.82 -19.77 -19.07
N ALA A 349 -6.26 -20.66 -19.95
CA ALA A 349 -7.49 -21.44 -19.73
C ALA A 349 -7.38 -22.35 -18.50
N ASP A 350 -6.23 -23.01 -18.30
CA ASP A 350 -5.93 -23.84 -17.12
C ASP A 350 -5.87 -23.00 -15.82
N SER A 351 -5.32 -21.78 -15.87
CA SER A 351 -5.30 -20.84 -14.74
C SER A 351 -6.69 -20.49 -14.24
N VAL A 352 -7.62 -20.19 -15.16
CA VAL A 352 -8.99 -19.81 -14.81
C VAL A 352 -9.82 -21.05 -14.43
N ALA A 353 -9.87 -22.06 -15.29
CA ALA A 353 -10.81 -23.17 -15.15
C ALA A 353 -10.34 -24.26 -14.16
N THR A 354 -9.06 -24.64 -14.18
CA THR A 354 -8.54 -25.73 -13.33
C THR A 354 -8.01 -25.20 -11.99
N ARG A 355 -7.24 -24.12 -12.03
CA ARG A 355 -6.52 -23.59 -10.86
C ARG A 355 -7.37 -22.63 -10.04
N GLY A 356 -8.41 -22.03 -10.64
CA GLY A 356 -9.29 -21.07 -10.00
C GLY A 356 -8.59 -19.77 -9.62
N ALA A 357 -7.67 -19.28 -10.45
CA ALA A 357 -7.00 -18.01 -10.23
C ALA A 357 -7.99 -16.84 -10.41
N ASP A 358 -8.10 -15.98 -9.40
CA ASP A 358 -8.86 -14.73 -9.50
C ASP A 358 -8.10 -13.72 -10.40
N LEU A 359 -6.78 -13.83 -10.52
CA LEU A 359 -5.96 -13.04 -11.45
C LEU A 359 -4.84 -13.87 -12.10
N VAL A 360 -4.69 -13.74 -13.41
CA VAL A 360 -3.49 -14.16 -14.16
C VAL A 360 -2.63 -12.95 -14.49
N VAL A 361 -1.36 -12.97 -14.10
CA VAL A 361 -0.35 -11.96 -14.48
C VAL A 361 0.60 -12.58 -15.48
N THR A 362 0.89 -11.90 -16.60
CA THR A 362 1.91 -12.36 -17.55
C THR A 362 3.04 -11.36 -17.70
N THR A 363 4.23 -11.82 -18.07
CA THR A 363 5.38 -10.94 -18.35
C THR A 363 5.92 -11.18 -19.74
N GLY A 364 5.96 -10.13 -20.57
CA GLY A 364 6.29 -10.26 -21.99
C GLY A 364 5.07 -10.60 -22.85
N GLY A 365 5.28 -10.66 -24.17
CA GLY A 365 4.21 -10.91 -25.15
C GLY A 365 3.15 -9.81 -25.31
N THR A 366 3.28 -8.68 -24.61
CA THR A 366 2.30 -7.56 -24.58
C THR A 366 2.52 -6.48 -25.65
N ALA A 367 3.57 -6.59 -26.45
CA ALA A 367 4.01 -5.53 -27.36
C ALA A 367 3.56 -5.81 -28.80
N SER A 368 2.91 -4.82 -29.41
CA SER A 368 2.41 -4.84 -30.79
C SER A 368 3.51 -5.24 -31.78
N GLY A 369 3.48 -6.49 -32.24
CA GLY A 369 4.53 -7.08 -33.06
C GLY A 369 4.28 -8.56 -33.40
N PRO A 370 5.22 -9.24 -34.07
CA PRO A 370 5.03 -10.63 -34.51
C PRO A 370 4.97 -11.66 -33.36
N ARG A 371 5.34 -11.25 -32.14
CA ARG A 371 5.29 -12.03 -30.89
C ARG A 371 4.19 -11.54 -29.95
N ASP A 372 3.20 -10.82 -30.46
CA ASP A 372 2.01 -10.44 -29.70
C ASP A 372 1.06 -11.65 -29.59
N HIS A 373 1.43 -12.55 -28.70
CA HIS A 373 0.68 -13.77 -28.42
C HIS A 373 -0.41 -13.52 -27.36
N VAL A 374 -0.28 -12.46 -26.56
CA VAL A 374 -1.23 -12.13 -25.49
C VAL A 374 -2.58 -11.70 -26.07
N HIS A 375 -2.63 -10.76 -27.03
CA HIS A 375 -3.92 -10.36 -27.61
C HIS A 375 -4.61 -11.52 -28.35
N GLY A 376 -3.84 -12.34 -29.08
CA GLY A 376 -4.36 -13.53 -29.76
C GLY A 376 -4.90 -14.59 -28.81
N ALA A 377 -4.22 -14.83 -27.69
CA ALA A 377 -4.69 -15.74 -26.64
C ALA A 377 -5.97 -15.22 -25.98
N LEU A 378 -6.00 -13.95 -25.55
CA LEU A 378 -7.14 -13.32 -24.88
C LEU A 378 -8.43 -13.35 -25.70
N VAL A 379 -8.36 -13.06 -27.00
CA VAL A 379 -9.49 -13.17 -27.92
C VAL A 379 -9.99 -14.63 -28.02
N ARG A 380 -9.08 -15.61 -28.08
CA ARG A 380 -9.44 -17.04 -28.20
C ARG A 380 -9.97 -17.67 -26.91
N VAL A 381 -9.76 -17.04 -25.75
CA VAL A 381 -10.38 -17.43 -24.46
C VAL A 381 -11.59 -16.55 -24.10
N GLY A 382 -12.06 -15.69 -25.01
CA GLY A 382 -13.26 -14.86 -24.82
C GLY A 382 -13.11 -13.74 -23.78
N ALA A 383 -11.88 -13.36 -23.40
CA ALA A 383 -11.63 -12.31 -22.42
C ALA A 383 -11.96 -10.91 -23.01
N ARG A 384 -12.61 -10.06 -22.20
CA ARG A 384 -12.94 -8.69 -22.58
C ARG A 384 -11.80 -7.75 -22.18
N LEU A 385 -11.10 -7.22 -23.17
CA LEU A 385 -10.03 -6.23 -22.97
C LEU A 385 -10.62 -4.91 -22.42
N LEU A 386 -10.01 -4.38 -21.36
CA LEU A 386 -10.46 -3.20 -20.60
C LEU A 386 -9.45 -2.05 -20.68
N VAL A 387 -8.15 -2.38 -20.73
CA VAL A 387 -7.06 -1.45 -21.02
C VAL A 387 -6.18 -2.09 -22.08
N ASP A 388 -5.88 -1.33 -23.11
CA ASP A 388 -5.21 -1.72 -24.34
C ASP A 388 -4.11 -0.69 -24.61
N GLY A 389 -2.96 -0.85 -23.94
CA GLY A 389 -1.92 0.17 -23.87
C GLY A 389 -2.17 1.30 -22.87
N VAL A 390 -1.09 1.93 -22.37
CA VAL A 390 -1.11 2.98 -21.32
C VAL A 390 0.00 4.01 -21.55
N THR A 391 -0.33 5.31 -21.47
CA THR A 391 0.64 6.43 -21.64
C THR A 391 1.55 6.63 -20.42
N VAL A 392 2.42 5.65 -20.14
CA VAL A 392 3.30 5.65 -18.96
C VAL A 392 4.73 5.20 -19.25
N ARG A 393 5.70 5.93 -18.69
CA ARG A 393 7.15 5.65 -18.81
C ARG A 393 7.82 5.43 -17.44
N PRO A 394 8.48 4.28 -17.23
CA PRO A 394 8.35 3.04 -17.98
C PRO A 394 6.97 2.41 -17.75
N GLY A 395 6.54 1.48 -18.62
CA GLY A 395 5.32 0.68 -18.41
C GLY A 395 4.51 0.42 -19.68
N HIS A 396 4.57 1.27 -20.70
CA HIS A 396 4.10 0.89 -22.04
C HIS A 396 4.96 -0.28 -22.59
N PRO A 397 4.39 -1.33 -23.22
CA PRO A 397 2.95 -1.63 -23.34
C PRO A 397 2.48 -2.60 -22.23
N MET A 398 1.40 -2.23 -21.54
CA MET A 398 0.69 -3.04 -20.55
C MET A 398 -0.80 -3.11 -20.89
N LEU A 399 -1.48 -4.17 -20.46
CA LEU A 399 -2.89 -4.40 -20.76
C LEU A 399 -3.63 -5.07 -19.60
N PHE A 400 -4.95 -4.92 -19.59
CA PHE A 400 -5.84 -5.48 -18.57
C PHE A 400 -7.15 -5.97 -19.20
N ALA A 401 -7.60 -7.17 -18.82
CA ALA A 401 -8.84 -7.79 -19.29
C ALA A 401 -9.61 -8.49 -18.15
N GLU A 402 -10.92 -8.65 -18.33
CA GLU A 402 -11.76 -9.52 -17.48
C GLU A 402 -12.19 -10.78 -18.26
N PHE A 403 -12.39 -11.89 -17.54
CA PHE A 403 -13.08 -13.05 -18.10
C PHE A 403 -14.60 -12.92 -17.88
N PRO A 404 -15.45 -13.34 -18.83
CA PRO A 404 -16.90 -13.29 -18.68
C PRO A 404 -17.38 -14.22 -17.55
N CYS A 405 -18.42 -13.80 -16.83
CA CYS A 405 -18.91 -14.53 -15.67
C CYS A 405 -19.82 -15.69 -16.10
N GLY A 406 -19.32 -16.92 -16.01
CA GLY A 406 -20.07 -18.14 -16.24
C GLY A 406 -19.17 -19.38 -16.09
N PRO A 407 -19.70 -20.60 -16.28
CA PRO A 407 -18.83 -21.76 -16.49
C PRO A 407 -17.97 -21.52 -17.73
N TYR A 408 -16.65 -21.67 -17.60
CA TYR A 408 -15.75 -21.59 -18.74
C TYR A 408 -15.90 -22.85 -19.60
N GLU A 409 -16.87 -22.85 -20.51
CA GLU A 409 -16.97 -23.88 -21.55
C GLU A 409 -15.73 -23.77 -22.44
N THR A 410 -14.80 -24.72 -22.27
CA THR A 410 -13.67 -24.89 -23.19
C THR A 410 -14.22 -25.08 -24.60
N PRO A 411 -13.87 -24.23 -25.58
CA PRO A 411 -14.38 -24.36 -26.94
C PRO A 411 -13.93 -25.68 -27.56
N HIS A 412 -14.83 -26.67 -27.55
CA HIS A 412 -14.56 -27.98 -28.12
C HIS A 412 -14.33 -27.81 -29.63
N PRO A 413 -13.26 -28.39 -30.20
CA PRO A 413 -13.10 -28.42 -31.67
C PRO A 413 -14.32 -29.13 -32.26
N ALA A 414 -14.95 -28.50 -33.26
CA ALA A 414 -16.31 -28.81 -33.66
C ALA A 414 -16.43 -30.15 -34.44
N GLU A 415 -16.54 -31.26 -33.72
CA GLU A 415 -16.89 -32.56 -34.30
C GLU A 415 -18.35 -32.56 -34.79
N ARG A 416 -18.51 -32.71 -36.11
CA ARG A 416 -19.83 -32.89 -36.73
C ARG A 416 -20.39 -34.28 -36.42
N SER A 417 -21.29 -34.38 -35.45
CA SER A 417 -22.20 -35.52 -35.30
C SER A 417 -23.67 -35.09 -35.31
N GLY A 418 -24.55 -35.96 -35.82
CA GLY A 418 -25.95 -35.64 -36.09
C GLY A 418 -26.86 -35.68 -34.85
N PRO A 419 -28.09 -35.13 -34.94
CA PRO A 419 -28.99 -35.04 -33.80
C PRO A 419 -29.48 -36.40 -33.31
N LYS A 420 -29.52 -36.58 -31.99
CA LYS A 420 -30.10 -37.76 -31.32
C LYS A 420 -31.09 -37.29 -30.25
N PRO A 421 -32.39 -37.61 -30.35
CA PRO A 421 -33.39 -37.12 -29.40
C PRO A 421 -33.51 -38.06 -28.18
N SER A 422 -33.38 -37.53 -26.96
CA SER A 422 -33.68 -38.30 -25.73
C SER A 422 -34.02 -37.44 -24.50
N ALA A 423 -35.29 -37.51 -24.11
CA ALA A 423 -35.88 -37.20 -22.79
C ALA A 423 -35.74 -35.79 -22.18
N PRO A 424 -36.81 -35.23 -21.55
CA PRO A 424 -36.70 -34.04 -20.73
C PRO A 424 -36.05 -34.36 -19.36
N PRO A 425 -35.29 -33.45 -18.75
CA PRO A 425 -34.75 -33.64 -17.41
C PRO A 425 -35.87 -33.65 -16.36
N ARG A 426 -35.79 -34.58 -15.40
CA ARG A 426 -36.62 -34.53 -14.19
C ARG A 426 -36.10 -33.41 -13.27
N ARG A 427 -37.00 -32.60 -12.72
CA ARG A 427 -36.66 -31.68 -11.62
C ARG A 427 -36.21 -32.48 -10.39
N PRO A 428 -35.10 -32.11 -9.73
CA PRO A 428 -34.95 -32.32 -8.30
C PRO A 428 -35.95 -31.45 -7.53
N GLU A 429 -36.47 -31.93 -6.42
CA GLU A 429 -37.30 -31.15 -5.49
C GLU A 429 -36.51 -30.83 -4.22
N GLY A 430 -36.62 -29.59 -3.72
CA GLY A 430 -36.13 -29.18 -2.41
C GLY A 430 -34.66 -28.74 -2.34
N GLY A 431 -34.41 -27.61 -1.66
CA GLY A 431 -33.06 -27.12 -1.36
C GLY A 431 -32.67 -25.85 -2.13
N ALA A 432 -33.15 -24.68 -1.69
CA ALA A 432 -32.77 -23.38 -2.26
C ALA A 432 -31.38 -22.92 -1.78
N GLY A 433 -30.33 -23.65 -2.16
CA GLY A 433 -28.99 -23.07 -2.23
C GLY A 433 -28.92 -22.21 -3.48
N ALA A 434 -28.74 -20.89 -3.34
CA ALA A 434 -28.41 -20.05 -4.47
C ALA A 434 -27.01 -20.46 -4.97
N GLU A 435 -26.91 -20.85 -6.24
CA GLU A 435 -25.62 -21.15 -6.87
C GLU A 435 -24.73 -19.89 -6.76
N PRO A 436 -23.49 -20.00 -6.24
CA PRO A 436 -22.67 -18.83 -5.96
C PRO A 436 -22.41 -18.05 -7.26
N PRO A 437 -22.45 -16.71 -7.22
CA PRO A 437 -22.34 -15.90 -8.43
C PRO A 437 -21.03 -16.22 -9.15
N PRO A 438 -21.05 -16.46 -10.48
CA PRO A 438 -19.89 -16.97 -11.21
C PRO A 438 -18.69 -16.05 -11.02
N ARG A 439 -17.60 -16.61 -10.49
CA ARG A 439 -16.40 -15.86 -10.13
C ARG A 439 -15.83 -15.11 -11.33
N ARG A 440 -15.46 -13.85 -11.10
CA ARG A 440 -14.74 -13.04 -12.07
C ARG A 440 -13.25 -13.25 -11.91
N SER A 441 -12.63 -13.92 -12.86
CA SER A 441 -11.17 -13.88 -13.05
C SER A 441 -10.77 -12.66 -13.88
N TYR A 442 -9.52 -12.24 -13.73
CA TYR A 442 -8.90 -11.13 -14.46
C TYR A 442 -7.58 -11.53 -15.09
N PHE A 443 -7.10 -10.74 -16.05
CA PHE A 443 -5.79 -10.89 -16.68
C PHE A 443 -5.07 -9.55 -16.74
N VAL A 444 -3.80 -9.50 -16.35
CA VAL A 444 -2.92 -8.33 -16.54
C VAL A 444 -1.66 -8.75 -17.28
N GLY A 445 -1.45 -8.19 -18.47
CA GLY A 445 -0.20 -8.32 -19.21
C GLY A 445 0.78 -7.22 -18.81
N LEU A 446 1.94 -7.62 -18.29
CA LEU A 446 3.05 -6.73 -17.94
C LEU A 446 4.14 -6.74 -19.04
N PRO A 447 4.84 -5.62 -19.27
CA PRO A 447 6.05 -5.58 -20.08
C PRO A 447 7.10 -6.58 -19.60
N GLY A 448 7.86 -7.19 -20.51
CA GLY A 448 9.00 -8.07 -20.15
C GLY A 448 10.22 -7.33 -19.55
N ASN A 449 10.27 -6.00 -19.68
CA ASN A 449 11.34 -5.17 -19.14
C ASN A 449 11.15 -4.93 -17.61
N PRO A 450 12.08 -5.31 -16.71
CA PRO A 450 11.77 -5.41 -15.27
C PRO A 450 11.22 -4.18 -14.54
N LEU A 451 11.73 -2.97 -14.77
CA LEU A 451 11.18 -1.76 -14.15
C LEU A 451 9.83 -1.37 -14.79
N ALA A 452 9.64 -1.65 -16.08
CA ALA A 452 8.35 -1.48 -16.75
C ALA A 452 7.30 -2.49 -16.26
N ALA A 453 7.69 -3.72 -15.90
CA ALA A 453 6.82 -4.70 -15.27
C ALA A 453 6.32 -4.20 -13.91
N VAL A 454 7.21 -3.68 -13.05
CA VAL A 454 6.83 -3.14 -11.73
C VAL A 454 6.02 -1.86 -11.86
N ALA A 455 6.28 -1.01 -12.85
CA ALA A 455 5.38 0.09 -13.21
C ALA A 455 3.98 -0.43 -13.58
N GLY A 456 3.86 -1.54 -14.30
CA GLY A 456 2.59 -2.20 -14.59
C GLY A 456 1.91 -2.80 -13.35
N VAL A 457 2.66 -3.44 -12.45
CA VAL A 457 2.15 -3.91 -11.15
C VAL A 457 1.57 -2.75 -10.35
N LEU A 458 2.33 -1.66 -10.20
CA LEU A 458 1.90 -0.50 -9.45
C LEU A 458 0.76 0.26 -10.13
N THR A 459 0.59 0.16 -11.47
CA THR A 459 -0.48 0.82 -12.23
C THR A 459 -1.79 0.03 -12.24
N LEU A 460 -1.75 -1.26 -12.57
CA LEU A 460 -2.91 -2.12 -12.84
C LEU A 460 -3.14 -3.19 -11.77
N VAL A 461 -2.10 -3.87 -11.29
CA VAL A 461 -2.27 -5.02 -10.38
C VAL A 461 -2.58 -4.57 -8.95
N ALA A 462 -1.86 -3.58 -8.42
CA ALA A 462 -2.06 -3.06 -7.06
C ALA A 462 -3.47 -2.50 -6.75
N PRO A 463 -4.15 -1.72 -7.63
CA PRO A 463 -5.54 -1.30 -7.38
C PRO A 463 -6.54 -2.47 -7.49
N LEU A 464 -6.30 -3.40 -8.43
CA LEU A 464 -7.13 -4.59 -8.64
C LEU A 464 -7.08 -5.50 -7.40
N LEU A 465 -5.88 -5.82 -6.90
CA LEU A 465 -5.68 -6.66 -5.72
C LEU A 465 -6.24 -6.04 -4.44
N ARG A 466 -6.08 -4.72 -4.24
CA ARG A 466 -6.71 -4.03 -3.11
C ARG A 466 -8.23 -4.20 -3.11
N THR A 467 -8.86 -4.04 -4.27
CA THR A 467 -10.32 -4.15 -4.40
C THR A 467 -10.79 -5.59 -4.22
N LEU A 468 -10.10 -6.57 -4.80
CA LEU A 468 -10.38 -8.00 -4.61
C LEU A 468 -10.25 -8.41 -3.14
N GLY A 469 -9.17 -8.01 -2.46
CA GLY A 469 -8.92 -8.28 -1.04
C GLY A 469 -9.66 -7.38 -0.05
N GLY A 470 -10.58 -6.52 -0.50
CA GLY A 470 -11.41 -5.67 0.37
C GLY A 470 -10.67 -4.59 1.15
N HIS A 471 -9.46 -4.24 0.73
CA HIS A 471 -8.66 -3.21 1.40
C HIS A 471 -9.13 -1.80 1.02
N PRO A 472 -9.11 -0.83 1.95
CA PRO A 472 -9.38 0.57 1.66
C PRO A 472 -8.34 1.14 0.67
N ALA A 473 -8.69 2.29 0.09
CA ALA A 473 -7.76 3.12 -0.63
C ALA A 473 -6.49 3.36 0.23
N PRO A 474 -5.27 3.24 -0.35
CA PRO A 474 -4.05 3.56 0.37
C PRO A 474 -4.08 5.03 0.80
N ALA A 475 -3.47 5.37 1.93
CA ALA A 475 -3.35 6.75 2.37
C ALA A 475 -2.51 7.59 1.39
N SER A 476 -2.83 8.88 1.26
CA SER A 476 -2.06 9.77 0.40
C SER A 476 -0.92 10.42 1.14
N TYR A 477 0.25 10.37 0.54
CA TYR A 477 1.28 11.36 0.71
C TYR A 477 1.76 11.86 -0.66
N THR A 478 2.06 13.15 -0.72
CA THR A 478 2.95 13.77 -1.71
C THR A 478 4.30 14.02 -1.04
N ALA A 479 5.30 14.41 -1.83
CA ALA A 479 6.55 14.94 -1.31
C ALA A 479 7.12 15.96 -2.32
N PRO A 480 7.85 16.99 -1.85
CA PRO A 480 8.52 17.92 -2.74
C PRO A 480 9.72 17.24 -3.40
N LEU A 481 9.93 17.44 -4.71
CA LEU A 481 11.12 16.95 -5.40
C LEU A 481 12.39 17.70 -4.96
N THR A 482 13.50 17.00 -4.79
CA THR A 482 14.81 17.65 -4.52
C THR A 482 15.52 18.14 -5.78
N GLU A 483 15.15 17.65 -6.97
CA GLU A 483 15.79 17.96 -8.26
C GLU A 483 14.78 17.92 -9.42
N ASP A 484 15.12 18.56 -10.54
CA ASP A 484 14.29 18.59 -11.75
C ASP A 484 14.13 17.21 -12.39
N VAL A 485 12.89 16.83 -12.72
CA VAL A 485 12.57 15.58 -13.41
C VAL A 485 11.92 15.86 -14.75
N GLY A 486 12.73 15.78 -15.82
CA GLY A 486 12.23 15.87 -17.20
C GLY A 486 11.19 14.79 -17.52
N GLY A 487 10.11 15.18 -18.21
CA GLY A 487 9.04 14.31 -18.67
C GLY A 487 8.90 14.30 -20.20
N HIS A 488 7.98 13.47 -20.70
CA HIS A 488 7.58 13.48 -22.12
C HIS A 488 6.31 14.34 -22.30
N ARG A 489 5.99 14.80 -23.53
CA ARG A 489 4.87 15.73 -23.75
C ARG A 489 3.49 15.13 -23.39
N GLY A 490 3.31 13.81 -23.52
CA GLY A 490 2.02 13.14 -23.30
C GLY A 490 2.00 12.00 -22.28
N ASP A 491 3.14 11.56 -21.74
CA ASP A 491 3.21 10.37 -20.86
C ASP A 491 3.43 10.74 -19.40
N THR A 492 2.73 10.06 -18.49
CA THR A 492 3.09 10.06 -17.06
C THR A 492 4.41 9.32 -16.89
N ARG A 493 5.35 9.88 -16.12
CA ARG A 493 6.62 9.24 -15.79
C ARG A 493 6.60 8.72 -14.36
N LEU A 494 6.80 7.42 -14.17
CA LEU A 494 7.01 6.81 -12.86
C LEU A 494 8.51 6.73 -12.57
N VAL A 495 8.96 7.41 -11.50
CA VAL A 495 10.38 7.54 -11.15
C VAL A 495 10.66 6.96 -9.77
N PRO A 496 11.57 5.98 -9.62
CA PRO A 496 12.00 5.50 -8.31
C PRO A 496 12.63 6.63 -7.50
N VAL A 497 12.21 6.78 -6.24
CA VAL A 497 12.66 7.83 -5.31
C VAL A 497 13.07 7.24 -3.96
N VAL A 498 13.95 7.95 -3.27
CA VAL A 498 14.15 7.82 -1.81
C VAL A 498 13.68 9.10 -1.12
N PHE A 499 13.47 9.01 0.18
CA PHE A 499 13.20 10.17 1.04
C PHE A 499 14.47 10.57 1.79
N ASP A 500 14.71 11.87 1.90
CA ASP A 500 15.75 12.43 2.77
C ASP A 500 15.24 12.65 4.20
N ALA A 501 16.07 13.25 5.05
CA ALA A 501 15.74 13.57 6.45
C ALA A 501 14.63 14.65 6.59
N HIS A 502 14.24 15.32 5.52
CA HIS A 502 13.17 16.32 5.46
C HIS A 502 11.93 15.81 4.71
N ALA A 503 11.88 14.51 4.41
CA ALA A 503 10.83 13.85 3.64
C ALA A 503 10.73 14.29 2.17
N ALA A 504 11.73 14.99 1.63
CA ALA A 504 11.74 15.37 0.22
C ALA A 504 12.04 14.13 -0.64
N ALA A 505 11.34 14.01 -1.76
CA ALA A 505 11.52 12.91 -2.70
C ALA A 505 12.73 13.18 -3.60
N ARG A 506 13.80 12.42 -3.41
CA ARG A 506 14.97 12.47 -4.30
C ARG A 506 14.88 11.36 -5.35
N PRO A 507 14.77 11.71 -6.65
CA PRO A 507 14.96 10.79 -7.77
C PRO A 507 16.19 9.91 -7.66
N LEU A 508 16.05 8.68 -8.15
CA LEU A 508 17.16 7.77 -8.35
C LEU A 508 17.57 7.74 -9.82
N HIS A 509 18.85 7.45 -10.05
CA HIS A 509 19.40 7.20 -11.38
C HIS A 509 19.18 5.72 -11.77
N HIS A 510 19.61 5.34 -12.98
CA HIS A 510 19.36 4.02 -13.57
C HIS A 510 17.86 3.67 -13.68
N THR A 511 17.11 4.54 -14.36
CA THR A 511 15.64 4.46 -14.49
C THR A 511 15.15 4.09 -15.89
N GLY A 512 16.02 3.47 -16.71
CA GLY A 512 15.62 2.82 -17.96
C GLY A 512 14.69 1.63 -17.70
N SER A 513 13.81 1.29 -18.65
CA SER A 513 12.77 0.26 -18.48
C SER A 513 13.27 -1.12 -18.02
N ALA A 514 14.50 -1.50 -18.38
CA ALA A 514 15.12 -2.76 -17.98
C ALA A 514 16.01 -2.66 -16.72
N MET A 515 16.17 -1.47 -16.12
CA MET A 515 17.15 -1.22 -15.06
C MET A 515 16.55 -1.42 -13.65
N LEU A 516 17.07 -2.40 -12.91
CA LEU A 516 16.64 -2.69 -11.54
C LEU A 516 17.41 -1.91 -10.46
N ARG A 517 18.58 -1.32 -10.76
CA ARG A 517 19.42 -0.66 -9.74
C ARG A 517 18.75 0.55 -9.06
N GLY A 518 17.95 1.32 -9.80
CA GLY A 518 17.15 2.40 -9.21
C GLY A 518 16.04 1.83 -8.31
N LEU A 519 15.31 0.81 -8.78
CA LEU A 519 14.20 0.21 -8.04
C LEU A 519 14.65 -0.46 -6.73
N ALA A 520 15.75 -1.19 -6.75
CA ALA A 520 16.27 -1.94 -5.61
C ALA A 520 16.76 -1.06 -4.44
N ALA A 521 16.85 0.26 -4.64
CA ALA A 521 17.20 1.24 -3.62
C ALA A 521 16.07 2.24 -3.33
N ALA A 522 14.87 2.04 -3.90
CA ALA A 522 13.77 3.00 -3.82
C ALA A 522 12.87 2.76 -2.59
N HIS A 523 12.38 3.85 -2.00
CA HIS A 523 11.31 3.84 -0.99
C HIS A 523 9.92 3.95 -1.65
N GLY A 524 9.83 4.42 -2.90
CA GLY A 524 8.57 4.58 -3.62
C GLY A 524 8.79 4.97 -5.08
N MET A 525 7.69 5.16 -5.81
CA MET A 525 7.69 5.68 -7.19
C MET A 525 6.96 7.03 -7.24
N ALA A 526 7.67 8.12 -7.53
CA ALA A 526 7.07 9.41 -7.81
C ALA A 526 6.31 9.39 -9.16
N VAL A 527 5.09 9.92 -9.14
CA VAL A 527 4.21 10.12 -10.30
C VAL A 527 4.47 11.51 -10.85
N VAL A 528 5.40 11.60 -11.80
CA VAL A 528 5.74 12.85 -12.48
C VAL A 528 4.85 12.98 -13.72
N PRO A 529 4.20 14.14 -13.96
CA PRO A 529 3.25 14.28 -15.06
C PRO A 529 3.92 14.40 -16.45
N PRO A 530 3.09 14.37 -17.52
CA PRO A 530 3.47 14.95 -18.80
C PRO A 530 4.02 16.38 -18.64
N GLY A 531 5.10 16.67 -19.36
CA GLY A 531 5.93 17.87 -19.23
C GLY A 531 7.08 17.76 -18.21
N GLY A 532 6.96 16.88 -17.21
CA GLY A 532 7.93 16.80 -16.10
C GLY A 532 7.51 17.60 -14.86
N ALA A 533 8.43 17.72 -13.91
CA ALA A 533 8.28 18.49 -12.67
C ALA A 533 9.63 19.10 -12.24
N LYS A 534 9.57 20.15 -11.40
CA LYS A 534 10.72 20.93 -10.93
C LYS A 534 11.12 20.59 -9.51
N ALA A 535 12.35 20.93 -9.13
CA ALA A 535 12.75 20.94 -7.72
C ALA A 535 11.80 21.85 -6.91
N GLY A 536 11.28 21.32 -5.79
CA GLY A 536 10.25 21.96 -4.97
C GLY A 536 8.80 21.62 -5.35
N ASP A 537 8.52 21.02 -6.51
CA ASP A 537 7.16 20.59 -6.87
C ASP A 537 6.71 19.42 -5.98
N GLU A 538 5.53 19.56 -5.36
CA GLU A 538 4.83 18.47 -4.67
C GLU A 538 4.35 17.41 -5.66
N VAL A 539 5.05 16.27 -5.73
CA VAL A 539 4.68 15.13 -6.56
C VAL A 539 4.00 14.04 -5.75
N LYS A 540 3.03 13.37 -6.36
CA LYS A 540 2.41 12.18 -5.75
C LYS A 540 3.42 11.04 -5.71
N VAL A 541 3.59 10.37 -4.57
CA VAL A 541 4.35 9.12 -4.49
C VAL A 541 3.41 7.92 -4.35
N LEU A 542 3.75 6.84 -5.05
CA LEU A 542 3.20 5.50 -4.87
C LEU A 542 4.14 4.71 -3.96
N ASP A 543 3.59 4.15 -2.89
CA ASP A 543 4.23 3.12 -2.09
C ASP A 543 4.51 1.87 -2.97
N LEU A 544 5.66 1.22 -2.76
CA LEU A 544 5.97 -0.06 -3.40
C LEU A 544 5.07 -1.20 -2.88
N GLY A 545 4.49 -1.04 -1.68
CA GLY A 545 3.66 -2.06 -1.03
C GLY A 545 4.50 -3.13 -0.31
N MET A 546 5.74 -2.84 0.05
CA MET A 546 6.64 -3.72 0.78
C MET A 546 6.71 -3.33 2.26
N PRO A 547 7.01 -4.27 3.19
CA PRO A 547 7.27 -3.92 4.58
C PRO A 547 8.38 -2.86 4.70
N GLY A 548 8.04 -1.68 5.22
CA GLY A 548 8.96 -0.55 5.38
C GLY A 548 9.01 0.48 4.24
N SER A 549 8.33 0.28 3.10
CA SER A 549 8.23 1.33 2.06
C SER A 549 7.15 2.38 2.34
N ALA A 550 6.24 2.10 3.28
CA ALA A 550 5.15 2.98 3.71
C ALA A 550 5.61 4.18 4.55
N TRP A 551 6.33 5.13 3.93
CA TRP A 551 6.80 6.36 4.60
C TRP A 551 5.65 7.27 5.06
N GLY A 552 4.50 7.21 4.36
CA GLY A 552 3.31 8.02 4.67
C GLY A 552 2.58 7.66 5.96
N SER A 553 2.84 6.49 6.56
CA SER A 553 2.27 6.07 7.86
C SER A 553 3.17 6.40 9.07
N ALA A 554 4.21 7.21 8.86
CA ALA A 554 5.13 7.68 9.91
C ALA A 554 5.06 9.22 10.11
N ARG A 555 3.90 9.82 9.78
CA ARG A 555 3.57 11.25 9.96
C ARG A 555 2.27 11.39 10.76
#